data_AF-A0A2M7UTA2-F1
#
_entry.id   AF-A0A2M7UTA2-F1
#
_cell.length_a   1.000
_cell.length_b   1.000
_cell.length_c   1.000
_cell.angle_alpha   90.00
_cell.angle_beta   90.00
_cell.angle_gamma   90.00
#
_symmetry.space_group_name_H-M   'P 1'
#
loop_
_entity.id
_entity.type
_entity.pdbx_description
1 polymer ?
#
loop_
_entity_poly.entity_id
_entity_poly.type
_entity_poly.pdbx_seq_one_letter_code
_entity_poly.pdbx_strand_id
1 'polypeptide(L)'
;MNNRDHKIKNIARAIFVFTGTLFFFWLFLQNAVWSGTFTAEQNFHDSSVLISPFSPEATRVHTRDRAQLIVGEPVYLDLRVPRSFATVKLSLTYRTDYGGIVRIGPVLDEHAWQFVLRPLETTVLQDGWMRGTAELDLTGVSAKADRRVRVLLSAPGISEELPIELQNIRAEFQGKPMTLQKLFSHIWLEKL
;
A
#
# COMPACT_ATOMS: atom_id res chain seq x y z
N MET A 1 -38.55 -12.92 46.69
CA MET A 1 -37.37 -12.78 45.80
C MET A 1 -36.56 -11.59 46.29
N ASN A 2 -35.29 -11.78 46.66
CA ASN A 2 -34.54 -10.86 47.52
C ASN A 2 -33.92 -9.71 46.71
N ASN A 3 -33.92 -8.48 47.25
CA ASN A 3 -33.35 -7.28 46.59
C ASN A 3 -31.87 -7.49 46.17
N ARG A 4 -31.14 -8.37 46.88
CA ARG A 4 -29.76 -8.76 46.54
C ARG A 4 -29.64 -9.51 45.21
N ASP A 5 -30.58 -10.38 44.88
CA ASP A 5 -30.52 -11.19 43.65
C ASP A 5 -30.73 -10.33 42.40
N HIS A 6 -31.60 -9.31 42.51
CA HIS A 6 -31.80 -8.31 41.46
C HIS A 6 -30.55 -7.46 41.22
N LYS A 7 -29.83 -7.07 42.28
CA LYS A 7 -28.58 -6.29 42.16
C LYS A 7 -27.46 -7.11 41.49
N ILE A 8 -27.27 -8.36 41.89
CA ILE A 8 -26.23 -9.24 41.32
C ILE A 8 -26.47 -9.46 39.82
N LYS A 9 -27.71 -9.73 39.41
CA LYS A 9 -28.07 -9.91 37.99
C LYS A 9 -27.78 -8.66 37.15
N ASN A 10 -28.03 -7.47 37.70
CA ASN A 10 -27.78 -6.21 37.00
C ASN A 10 -26.28 -5.92 36.88
N ILE A 11 -25.49 -6.21 37.91
CA ILE A 11 -24.02 -6.07 37.88
C ILE A 11 -23.41 -7.01 36.84
N ALA A 12 -23.82 -8.28 36.81
CA ALA A 12 -23.33 -9.26 35.84
C ALA A 12 -23.61 -8.84 34.39
N ARG A 13 -24.81 -8.30 34.13
CA ARG A 13 -25.17 -7.73 32.81
C ARG A 13 -24.30 -6.53 32.44
N ALA A 14 -24.06 -5.62 33.39
CA ALA A 14 -23.23 -4.45 33.15
C ALA A 14 -21.78 -4.84 32.80
N ILE A 15 -21.21 -5.82 33.51
CA ILE A 15 -19.87 -6.34 33.23
C ILE A 15 -19.82 -6.94 31.83
N PHE A 16 -20.77 -7.79 31.45
CA PHE A 16 -20.78 -8.43 30.14
C PHE A 16 -20.87 -7.40 29.00
N VAL A 17 -21.75 -6.40 29.13
CA VAL A 17 -21.86 -5.31 28.15
C VAL A 17 -20.57 -4.51 28.09
N PHE A 18 -19.99 -4.15 29.24
CA PHE A 18 -18.77 -3.36 29.30
C PHE A 18 -17.57 -4.11 28.68
N THR A 19 -17.40 -5.40 28.99
CA THR A 19 -16.37 -6.25 28.39
C THR A 19 -16.55 -6.36 26.88
N GLY A 20 -17.78 -6.53 26.40
CA GLY A 20 -18.08 -6.54 24.97
C GLY A 20 -17.71 -5.21 24.30
N THR A 21 -18.13 -4.09 24.86
CA THR A 21 -17.79 -2.75 24.34
C THR A 21 -16.28 -2.51 24.33
N LEU A 22 -15.58 -2.91 25.40
CA LEU A 22 -14.13 -2.76 25.48
C LEU A 22 -13.42 -3.63 24.43
N PHE A 23 -13.91 -4.84 24.19
CA PHE A 23 -13.40 -5.73 23.14
C PHE A 23 -13.58 -5.15 21.74
N PHE A 24 -14.78 -4.65 21.41
CA PHE A 24 -15.02 -4.00 20.12
C PHE A 24 -14.22 -2.71 19.95
N PHE A 25 -14.09 -1.91 21.02
CA PHE A 25 -13.26 -0.71 21.00
C PHE A 25 -11.79 -1.05 20.78
N TRP A 26 -11.29 -2.11 21.43
CA TRP A 26 -9.93 -2.60 21.23
C TRP A 26 -9.68 -3.06 19.78
N LEU A 27 -10.61 -3.81 19.17
CA LEU A 27 -10.53 -4.17 17.75
C LEU A 27 -10.53 -2.95 16.83
N PHE A 28 -11.31 -1.92 17.16
CA PHE A 28 -11.33 -0.67 16.41
C PHE A 28 -9.97 0.05 16.46
N LEU A 29 -9.32 0.07 17.63
CA LEU A 29 -7.99 0.66 17.79
C LEU A 29 -6.92 -0.08 16.97
N GLN A 30 -7.02 -1.41 16.81
CA GLN A 30 -6.05 -2.21 16.05
C GLN A 30 -6.05 -1.90 14.54
N ASN A 31 -7.19 -1.52 13.96
CA ASN A 31 -7.30 -1.23 12.52
C ASN A 31 -7.02 0.23 12.17
N ALA A 32 -6.87 1.11 13.16
CA ALA A 32 -6.62 2.52 12.91
C ALA A 32 -5.12 2.79 12.75
N VAL A 33 -4.73 3.33 11.59
CA VAL A 33 -3.36 3.81 11.31
C VAL A 33 -3.21 5.21 11.93
N TRP A 34 -2.95 5.26 13.25
CA TRP A 34 -2.89 6.50 14.03
C TRP A 34 -1.70 7.40 13.69
N SER A 35 -0.54 6.79 13.42
CA SER A 35 0.74 7.49 13.21
C SER A 35 0.79 8.37 11.97
N GLY A 36 -0.11 8.16 11.01
CA GLY A 36 -0.07 8.81 9.70
C GLY A 36 0.92 8.17 8.72
N THR A 37 1.61 7.09 9.13
CA THR A 37 2.53 6.31 8.29
C THR A 37 2.03 4.89 8.11
N PHE A 38 2.20 4.34 6.91
CA PHE A 38 1.88 2.95 6.60
C PHE A 38 2.95 2.38 5.70
N THR A 39 3.43 1.17 6.00
CA THR A 39 4.47 0.52 5.20
C THR A 39 3.97 -0.82 4.72
N ALA A 40 4.10 -1.06 3.42
CA ALA A 40 3.84 -2.35 2.79
C ALA A 40 5.10 -2.83 2.08
N GLU A 41 5.34 -4.13 2.10
CA GLU A 41 6.51 -4.75 1.49
C GLU A 41 6.12 -6.07 0.83
N GLN A 42 6.75 -6.39 -0.29
CA GLN A 42 6.53 -7.63 -1.03
C GLN A 42 7.83 -8.12 -1.64
N ASN A 43 8.14 -9.41 -1.40
CA ASN A 43 9.32 -10.10 -1.89
C ASN A 43 9.04 -11.04 -3.08
N PHE A 44 7.87 -10.89 -3.72
CA PHE A 44 7.35 -11.68 -4.86
C PHE A 44 7.32 -13.22 -4.71
N HIS A 45 7.79 -13.76 -3.59
CA HIS A 45 7.68 -15.17 -3.22
C HIS A 45 6.29 -15.51 -2.68
N ASP A 46 5.77 -14.64 -1.82
CA ASP A 46 4.46 -14.80 -1.18
C ASP A 46 3.48 -13.78 -1.76
N SER A 47 2.23 -14.19 -1.92
CA SER A 47 1.16 -13.28 -2.34
C SER A 47 0.94 -12.22 -1.25
N SER A 48 1.14 -10.94 -1.59
CA SER A 48 0.76 -9.84 -0.71
C SER A 48 -0.65 -9.36 -1.05
N VAL A 49 -1.44 -9.06 -0.01
CA VAL A 49 -2.75 -8.42 -0.18
C VAL A 49 -2.60 -6.92 -0.43
N LEU A 50 -1.49 -6.33 0.01
CA LEU A 50 -1.26 -4.88 0.01
C LEU A 50 -0.57 -4.38 -1.26
N ILE A 51 0.29 -5.19 -1.84
CA ILE A 51 0.98 -4.89 -3.09
C ILE A 51 0.70 -6.05 -4.04
N SER A 52 0.25 -5.75 -5.25
CA SER A 52 0.09 -6.80 -6.26
C SER A 52 1.42 -7.12 -6.95
N PRO A 53 1.59 -8.37 -7.43
CA PRO A 53 2.53 -8.66 -8.52
C PRO A 53 2.48 -7.63 -9.65
N PHE A 54 3.61 -7.43 -10.35
CA PHE A 54 3.59 -6.66 -11.59
C PHE A 54 2.75 -7.38 -12.67
N SER A 55 2.06 -6.59 -13.49
CA SER A 55 1.16 -7.05 -14.55
C SER A 55 1.43 -6.28 -15.86
N PRO A 56 1.15 -6.86 -17.04
CA PRO A 56 0.56 -8.18 -17.27
C PRO A 56 1.58 -9.33 -17.21
N GLU A 57 1.29 -10.35 -16.39
CA GLU A 57 2.15 -11.52 -16.16
C GLU A 57 2.31 -12.40 -17.41
N ALA A 58 1.25 -12.58 -18.20
CA ALA A 58 1.31 -13.50 -19.35
C ALA A 58 2.32 -13.10 -20.44
N THR A 59 2.69 -11.82 -20.53
CA THR A 59 3.44 -11.29 -21.68
C THR A 59 4.67 -10.45 -21.33
N ARG A 60 4.77 -9.93 -20.10
CA ARG A 60 5.79 -8.92 -19.76
C ARG A 60 6.48 -9.17 -18.43
N VAL A 61 5.94 -10.06 -17.60
CA VAL A 61 6.47 -10.33 -16.25
C VAL A 61 6.50 -11.83 -16.03
N HIS A 62 7.67 -12.39 -15.79
CA HIS A 62 7.84 -13.81 -15.47
C HIS A 62 8.34 -13.97 -14.04
N THR A 63 7.91 -15.02 -13.35
CA THR A 63 8.45 -15.32 -12.01
C THR A 63 9.58 -16.35 -12.15
N ARG A 64 10.79 -16.03 -11.66
CA ARG A 64 11.96 -16.92 -11.64
C ARG A 64 12.66 -16.80 -10.30
N ASP A 65 12.96 -17.94 -9.65
CA ASP A 65 13.85 -18.02 -8.47
C ASP A 65 13.60 -16.94 -7.39
N ARG A 66 12.32 -16.72 -7.05
CA ARG A 66 11.86 -15.75 -6.06
C ARG A 66 11.99 -14.27 -6.45
N ALA A 67 12.25 -14.00 -7.72
CA ALA A 67 12.22 -12.67 -8.31
C ALA A 67 11.17 -12.58 -9.42
N GLN A 68 10.74 -11.36 -9.71
CA GLN A 68 9.97 -11.04 -10.92
C GLN A 68 10.89 -10.48 -11.99
N LEU A 69 10.91 -11.15 -13.13
CA LEU A 69 11.64 -10.74 -14.31
C LEU A 69 10.70 -9.93 -15.20
N ILE A 70 10.96 -8.64 -15.35
CA ILE A 70 10.27 -7.79 -16.31
C ILE A 70 11.04 -7.84 -17.63
N VAL A 71 10.36 -8.25 -18.69
CA VAL A 71 10.94 -8.43 -20.04
C VAL A 71 10.29 -7.51 -21.08
N GLY A 72 9.31 -6.70 -20.68
CA GLY A 72 8.61 -5.80 -21.59
C GLY A 72 7.87 -4.69 -20.84
N GLU A 73 7.47 -3.65 -21.57
CA GLU A 73 6.77 -2.50 -21.02
C GLU A 73 5.45 -2.21 -21.76
N PRO A 74 4.54 -1.41 -21.16
CA PRO A 74 4.49 -0.99 -19.76
C PRO A 74 4.12 -2.12 -18.79
N VAL A 75 4.55 -1.99 -17.53
CA VAL A 75 4.10 -2.84 -16.42
C VAL A 75 3.52 -2.04 -15.27
N TYR A 76 2.54 -2.63 -14.61
CA TYR A 76 1.75 -1.97 -13.56
C TYR A 76 1.71 -2.82 -12.32
N LEU A 77 1.55 -2.17 -11.17
CA LEU A 77 1.21 -2.80 -9.91
C LEU A 77 0.11 -1.99 -9.21
N ASP A 78 -0.71 -2.67 -8.42
CA ASP A 78 -1.75 -2.05 -7.61
C ASP A 78 -1.29 -2.04 -6.14
N LEU A 79 -1.30 -0.87 -5.53
CA LEU A 79 -1.08 -0.67 -4.11
C LEU A 79 -2.44 -0.51 -3.41
N ARG A 80 -2.77 -1.41 -2.49
CA ARG A 80 -3.98 -1.30 -1.66
C ARG A 80 -3.65 -0.51 -0.39
N VAL A 81 -4.28 0.66 -0.26
CA VAL A 81 -4.08 1.54 0.89
C VAL A 81 -5.29 1.51 1.83
N PRO A 82 -5.09 1.42 3.15
CA PRO A 82 -6.22 1.41 4.10
C PRO A 82 -6.96 2.76 4.14
N ARG A 83 -6.31 3.85 3.74
CA ARG A 83 -6.86 5.22 3.69
C ARG A 83 -6.12 6.05 2.65
N SER A 84 -6.61 7.25 2.38
CA SER A 84 -5.89 8.22 1.54
C SER A 84 -4.64 8.74 2.24
N PHE A 85 -3.53 8.72 1.52
CA PHE A 85 -2.23 9.28 1.89
C PHE A 85 -1.86 10.40 0.92
N ALA A 86 -0.98 11.31 1.35
CA ALA A 86 -0.55 12.43 0.51
C ALA A 86 0.62 12.01 -0.39
N THR A 87 1.55 11.23 0.14
CA THR A 87 2.74 10.79 -0.59
C THR A 87 3.02 9.31 -0.34
N VAL A 88 3.75 8.69 -1.28
CA VAL A 88 4.34 7.37 -1.11
C VAL A 88 5.78 7.38 -1.59
N LYS A 89 6.68 6.87 -0.75
CA LYS A 89 8.06 6.56 -1.14
C LYS A 89 8.11 5.10 -1.56
N LEU A 90 8.32 4.86 -2.85
CA LEU A 90 8.55 3.54 -3.39
C LEU A 90 10.03 3.23 -3.42
N SER A 91 10.40 2.04 -2.96
CA SER A 91 11.75 1.50 -3.00
C SER A 91 11.71 0.14 -3.68
N LEU A 92 12.46 -0.02 -4.76
CA LEU A 92 12.58 -1.27 -5.50
C LEU A 92 14.00 -1.79 -5.35
N THR A 93 14.14 -3.06 -5.00
CA THR A 93 15.42 -3.78 -5.08
C THR A 93 15.42 -4.57 -6.37
N TYR A 94 16.29 -4.18 -7.30
CA TYR A 94 16.34 -4.76 -8.64
C TYR A 94 17.77 -4.92 -9.16
N ARG A 95 17.95 -5.76 -10.16
CA ARG A 95 19.18 -5.95 -10.91
C ARG A 95 18.85 -5.92 -12.39
N THR A 96 19.69 -5.27 -13.19
CA THR A 96 19.50 -5.22 -14.64
C THR A 96 20.79 -4.85 -15.34
N ASP A 97 20.99 -5.39 -16.55
CA ASP A 97 22.03 -4.98 -17.49
C ASP A 97 21.52 -3.87 -18.44
N TYR A 98 20.25 -3.46 -18.29
CA TYR A 98 19.65 -2.34 -19.01
C TYR A 98 20.28 -1.01 -18.59
N GLY A 99 20.92 -0.32 -19.55
CA GLY A 99 21.59 0.96 -19.32
C GLY A 99 20.71 2.20 -19.38
N GLY A 100 19.40 2.06 -19.55
CA GLY A 100 18.49 3.20 -19.65
C GLY A 100 17.86 3.63 -18.31
N ILE A 101 16.99 4.64 -18.37
CA ILE A 101 16.38 5.24 -17.17
C ILE A 101 15.08 4.52 -16.84
N VAL A 102 15.03 3.87 -15.69
CA VAL A 102 13.80 3.33 -15.12
C VAL A 102 12.99 4.44 -14.46
N ARG A 103 11.71 4.53 -14.82
CA ARG A 103 10.77 5.52 -14.30
C ARG A 103 9.59 4.84 -13.63
N ILE A 104 9.08 5.45 -12.57
CA ILE A 104 7.90 4.98 -11.85
C ILE A 104 6.97 6.13 -11.51
N GLY A 105 5.66 5.90 -11.51
CA GLY A 105 4.70 6.94 -11.18
C GLY A 105 3.28 6.45 -11.00
N PRO A 106 2.43 7.18 -10.26
CA PRO A 106 1.04 6.83 -10.11
C PRO A 106 0.28 7.13 -11.40
N VAL A 107 -0.81 6.38 -11.62
CA VAL A 107 -1.79 6.69 -12.65
C VAL A 107 -2.78 7.71 -12.07
N LEU A 108 -2.85 8.90 -12.65
CA LEU A 108 -3.76 9.97 -12.19
C LEU A 108 -5.20 9.69 -12.60
N ASP A 109 -5.36 9.33 -13.88
CA ASP A 109 -6.63 8.97 -14.49
C ASP A 109 -6.40 7.79 -15.45
N GLU A 110 -7.04 6.66 -15.15
CA GLU A 110 -6.97 5.45 -15.97
C GLU A 110 -7.70 5.59 -17.31
N HIS A 111 -8.75 6.42 -17.39
CA HIS A 111 -9.51 6.62 -18.63
C HIS A 111 -8.76 7.52 -19.60
N ALA A 112 -8.16 8.60 -19.07
CA ALA A 112 -7.37 9.53 -19.85
C ALA A 112 -5.91 9.09 -20.04
N TRP A 113 -5.50 7.97 -19.42
CA TRP A 113 -4.12 7.45 -19.46
C TRP A 113 -3.08 8.51 -19.07
N GLN A 114 -3.34 9.21 -17.96
CA GLN A 114 -2.47 10.27 -17.46
C GLN A 114 -1.56 9.75 -16.35
N PHE A 115 -0.25 9.99 -16.48
CA PHE A 115 0.78 9.49 -15.57
C PHE A 115 1.75 10.61 -15.19
N VAL A 116 2.25 10.56 -13.95
CA VAL A 116 3.36 11.42 -13.50
C VAL A 116 4.55 10.52 -13.18
N LEU A 117 5.34 10.24 -14.20
CA LEU A 117 6.53 9.40 -14.08
C LEU A 117 7.72 10.20 -13.53
N ARG A 118 8.43 9.60 -12.58
CA ARG A 118 9.69 10.12 -12.06
C ARG A 118 10.80 9.08 -12.22
N PRO A 119 12.04 9.51 -12.53
CA PRO A 119 13.18 8.59 -12.58
C PRO A 119 13.43 7.98 -11.18
N LEU A 120 13.87 6.72 -11.15
CA LEU A 120 14.34 6.10 -9.92
C LEU A 120 15.72 6.64 -9.53
N GLU A 121 15.83 7.18 -8.33
CA GLU A 121 17.12 7.48 -7.71
C GLU A 121 17.76 6.16 -7.31
N THR A 122 18.84 5.80 -8.00
CA THR A 122 19.43 4.47 -7.92
C THR A 122 20.69 4.48 -7.06
N THR A 123 20.72 3.60 -6.05
CA THR A 123 21.90 3.33 -5.23
C THR A 123 22.34 1.89 -5.45
N VAL A 124 23.60 1.70 -5.83
CA VAL A 124 24.17 0.35 -5.99
C VAL A 124 24.35 -0.31 -4.63
N LEU A 125 23.87 -1.55 -4.51
CA LEU A 125 24.04 -2.44 -3.36
C LEU A 125 25.14 -3.46 -3.65
N GLN A 126 25.33 -4.44 -2.76
CA GLN A 126 26.27 -5.54 -2.98
C GLN A 126 25.75 -6.51 -4.07
N ASP A 127 26.66 -7.26 -4.68
CA ASP A 127 26.38 -8.34 -5.63
C ASP A 127 25.59 -7.93 -6.89
N GLY A 128 25.75 -6.68 -7.34
CA GLY A 128 25.12 -6.15 -8.55
C GLY A 128 23.64 -5.80 -8.37
N TRP A 129 23.09 -5.91 -7.16
CA TRP A 129 21.77 -5.40 -6.84
C TRP A 129 21.79 -3.88 -6.73
N MET A 130 20.67 -3.25 -7.02
CA MET A 130 20.45 -1.82 -6.92
C MET A 130 19.18 -1.56 -6.14
N ARG A 131 19.14 -0.43 -5.42
CA ARG A 131 17.93 0.11 -4.80
C ARG A 131 17.53 1.37 -5.53
N GLY A 132 16.40 1.33 -6.24
CA GLY A 132 15.79 2.49 -6.85
C GLY A 132 14.72 3.07 -5.92
N THR A 133 14.77 4.37 -5.65
CA THR A 133 13.76 5.06 -4.86
C THR A 133 13.10 6.19 -5.62
N ALA A 134 11.80 6.36 -5.47
CA ALA A 134 11.07 7.52 -5.95
C ALA A 134 9.98 7.92 -4.96
N GLU A 135 9.87 9.23 -4.72
CA GLU A 135 8.77 9.80 -3.97
C GLU A 135 7.67 10.27 -4.94
N LEU A 136 6.46 9.77 -4.71
CA LEU A 136 5.30 10.00 -5.54
C LEU A 136 4.24 10.77 -4.76
N ASP A 137 3.68 11.79 -5.41
CA ASP A 137 2.52 12.53 -4.92
C ASP A 137 1.25 11.74 -5.25
N LEU A 138 0.45 11.45 -4.22
CA LEU A 138 -0.82 10.76 -4.34
C LEU A 138 -2.01 11.73 -4.29
N THR A 139 -1.78 13.03 -4.13
CA THR A 139 -2.84 14.03 -4.20
C THR A 139 -3.41 14.10 -5.62
N GLY A 140 -4.72 13.98 -5.74
CA GLY A 140 -5.40 13.96 -7.04
C GLY A 140 -5.29 12.64 -7.81
N VAL A 141 -4.65 11.60 -7.24
CA VAL A 141 -4.74 10.25 -7.79
C VAL A 141 -6.15 9.72 -7.57
N SER A 142 -6.82 9.33 -8.66
CA SER A 142 -8.14 8.70 -8.60
C SER A 142 -8.01 7.30 -8.01
N ALA A 143 -8.05 7.21 -6.67
CA ALA A 143 -8.11 5.92 -5.99
C ALA A 143 -9.38 5.18 -6.42
N LYS A 144 -9.24 3.89 -6.76
CA LYS A 144 -10.41 3.06 -7.09
C LYS A 144 -11.36 2.98 -5.90
N ALA A 145 -12.60 2.57 -6.17
CA ALA A 145 -13.61 2.32 -5.14
C ALA A 145 -13.10 1.39 -4.01
N ASP A 146 -12.13 0.52 -4.32
CA ASP A 146 -11.50 -0.41 -3.39
C ASP A 146 -10.16 0.06 -2.81
N ARG A 147 -9.87 1.37 -2.88
CA ARG A 147 -8.66 2.01 -2.36
C ARG A 147 -7.36 1.47 -2.98
N ARG A 148 -7.41 1.12 -4.27
CA ARG A 148 -6.21 0.83 -5.06
C ARG A 148 -5.64 2.08 -5.69
N VAL A 149 -4.32 2.23 -5.55
CA VAL A 149 -3.49 3.17 -6.28
C VAL A 149 -2.68 2.36 -7.29
N ARG A 150 -2.94 2.58 -8.57
CA ARG A 150 -2.14 1.94 -9.63
C ARG A 150 -0.86 2.73 -9.86
N VAL A 151 0.24 2.00 -9.97
CA VAL A 151 1.56 2.55 -10.27
C VAL A 151 2.08 1.91 -11.55
N LEU A 152 2.58 2.74 -12.45
CA LEU A 152 3.22 2.35 -13.70
C LEU A 152 4.74 2.37 -13.52
N LEU A 153 5.41 1.32 -13.97
CA LEU A 153 6.85 1.28 -14.17
C LEU A 153 7.12 1.25 -15.69
N SER A 154 8.00 2.14 -16.13
CA SER A 154 8.42 2.29 -17.53
C SER A 154 9.94 2.27 -17.61
N ALA A 155 10.45 1.47 -18.54
CA ALA A 155 11.88 1.30 -18.80
C ALA A 155 12.05 1.16 -20.32
N PRO A 156 12.13 2.30 -21.05
CA PRO A 156 12.11 2.29 -22.50
C PRO A 156 13.23 1.46 -23.13
N GLY A 157 12.88 0.42 -23.87
CA GLY A 157 13.86 -0.48 -24.50
C GLY A 157 14.26 -1.70 -23.69
N ILE A 158 13.56 -2.00 -22.59
CA ILE A 158 13.62 -3.30 -21.92
C ILE A 158 13.13 -4.43 -22.86
N SER A 159 13.74 -5.60 -22.76
CA SER A 159 13.40 -6.78 -23.57
C SER A 159 13.70 -8.08 -22.81
N GLU A 160 13.43 -9.23 -23.41
CA GLU A 160 13.85 -10.54 -22.86
C GLU A 160 15.37 -10.67 -22.72
N GLU A 161 16.14 -10.00 -23.56
CA GLU A 161 17.62 -10.01 -23.53
C GLU A 161 18.20 -9.07 -22.48
N LEU A 162 17.47 -7.98 -22.17
CA LEU A 162 17.87 -6.98 -21.18
C LEU A 162 16.77 -6.81 -20.13
N PRO A 163 16.49 -7.85 -19.32
CA PRO A 163 15.39 -7.81 -18.37
C PRO A 163 15.73 -6.99 -17.12
N ILE A 164 14.70 -6.58 -16.39
CA ILE A 164 14.83 -6.07 -15.02
C ILE A 164 14.37 -7.17 -14.07
N GLU A 165 15.29 -7.67 -13.27
CA GLU A 165 15.02 -8.64 -12.20
C GLU A 165 14.68 -7.89 -10.91
N LEU A 166 13.49 -8.09 -10.38
CA LEU A 166 12.98 -7.47 -9.17
C LEU A 166 12.86 -8.47 -8.05
N GLN A 167 13.51 -8.16 -6.93
CA GLN A 167 13.47 -9.00 -5.73
C GLN A 167 12.44 -8.51 -4.72
N ASN A 168 12.35 -7.19 -4.53
CA ASN A 168 11.53 -6.61 -3.48
C ASN A 168 11.00 -5.25 -3.91
N ILE A 169 9.74 -4.99 -3.55
CA ILE A 169 9.15 -3.65 -3.54
C ILE A 169 8.67 -3.29 -2.14
N ARG A 170 9.03 -2.08 -1.71
CA ARG A 170 8.58 -1.48 -0.46
C ARG A 170 7.89 -0.15 -0.74
N ALA A 171 6.72 0.04 -0.16
CA ALA A 171 5.94 1.26 -0.25
C ALA A 171 5.75 1.86 1.15
N GLU A 172 6.31 3.05 1.37
CA GLU A 172 6.18 3.81 2.59
C GLU A 172 5.25 5.01 2.35
N PHE A 173 4.03 4.91 2.85
CA PHE A 173 3.00 5.94 2.71
C PHE A 173 3.08 6.94 3.86
N GLN A 174 2.91 8.22 3.51
CA GLN A 174 2.89 9.32 4.48
C GLN A 174 1.63 10.16 4.32
N GLY A 175 1.02 10.49 5.46
CA GLY A 175 -0.20 11.27 5.52
C GLY A 175 -0.36 11.93 6.88
N LYS A 176 -1.41 12.75 7.00
CA LYS A 176 -1.69 13.44 8.27
C LYS A 176 -2.10 12.43 9.34
N PRO A 177 -1.49 12.48 10.55
CA PRO A 177 -1.91 11.68 11.69
C PRO A 177 -3.41 11.84 11.94
N MET A 178 -4.05 10.76 12.40
CA MET A 178 -5.47 10.82 12.70
C MET A 178 -5.66 11.44 14.09
N THR A 179 -6.09 12.69 14.15
CA THR A 179 -6.43 13.35 15.42
C THR A 179 -7.81 12.91 15.89
N LEU A 180 -7.97 12.56 17.16
CA LEU A 180 -9.27 12.18 17.77
C LEU A 180 -10.36 13.22 17.49
N GLN A 181 -10.02 14.51 17.45
CA GLN A 181 -10.93 15.61 17.11
C GLN A 181 -11.63 15.43 15.75
N LYS A 182 -10.94 14.89 14.74
CA LYS A 182 -11.52 14.62 13.42
C LYS A 182 -12.40 13.37 13.39
N LEU A 183 -12.11 12.39 14.24
CA LEU A 183 -12.91 11.18 14.36
C LEU A 183 -14.29 11.51 14.96
N PHE A 184 -14.32 12.35 16.01
CA PHE A 184 -15.57 12.75 16.66
C PHE A 184 -16.39 13.77 15.85
N SER A 185 -15.75 14.66 15.08
CA SER A 185 -16.49 15.61 14.24
C SER A 185 -17.31 14.91 13.15
N HIS A 186 -16.84 13.79 12.61
CA HIS A 186 -17.58 13.05 11.57
C HIS A 186 -18.79 12.30 12.13
N ILE A 187 -18.77 11.89 13.40
CA ILE A 187 -19.87 11.16 14.06
C ILE A 187 -20.99 12.11 14.53
N TRP A 188 -20.67 13.38 14.80
CA TRP A 188 -21.64 14.35 15.34
C TRP A 188 -22.28 15.28 14.29
N LEU A 189 -21.77 15.33 13.06
CA LEU A 189 -22.29 16.18 11.99
C LEU A 189 -23.40 15.54 11.13
N GLU A 190 -23.74 14.27 11.34
CA GLU A 190 -24.91 13.61 10.69
C GLU A 190 -26.21 13.70 11.54
N LYS A 191 -26.24 14.49 12.62
CA LYS A 191 -27.42 14.67 13.47
C LYS A 191 -27.86 16.13 13.65
N LEU A 192 -27.66 16.96 12.63
CA LEU A 192 -28.32 18.25 12.45
C LEU A 192 -29.01 18.26 11.08
#